data_AF-A0A7S1G4M6-F1
#
_entry.id   AF-A0A7S1G4M6-F1
#
_cell.length_a   1.000
_cell.length_b   1.000
_cell.length_c   1.000
_cell.angle_alpha   90.00
_cell.angle_beta   90.00
_cell.angle_gamma   90.00
#
_symmetry.space_group_name_H-M   'P 1'
#
loop_
_entity.id
_entity.type
_entity.pdbx_description
1 polymer ?
#
loop_
_entity_poly.entity_id
_entity_poly.type
_entity_poly.pdbx_seq_one_letter_code
_entity_poly.pdbx_strand_id
1 'polypeptide(L)'
;GVPCRIEHHGASKHDLKWDRDLEEVDYATLLPACAEGIREVQHPQAFIARTAFQQLLEHERAGAKAKPLLVPVTNGLRAAFSDKDKGVFPAALAALRQLSTAVGPALNPHLKGLLGQLARKALDARLRDDVTATLQQLEENGGPEAFAVIKSKVPTYTTVCL
;
A
#
# COMPACT_ATOMS: atom_id res chain seq x y z
N GLY A 1 4.02 -15.99 11.83
CA GLY A 1 5.03 -14.92 11.73
C GLY A 1 5.56 -14.87 10.31
N VAL A 2 6.08 -13.73 9.85
CA VAL A 2 6.67 -13.60 8.51
C VAL A 2 7.95 -14.45 8.44
N PRO A 3 8.16 -15.31 7.43
CA PRO A 3 9.30 -16.23 7.33
C PRO A 3 10.56 -15.51 6.82
N CYS A 4 10.99 -14.50 7.58
CA CYS A 4 12.15 -13.69 7.27
C CYS A 4 12.93 -13.34 8.54
N ARG A 5 14.18 -12.94 8.36
CA ARG A 5 15.05 -12.39 9.39
C ARG A 5 15.54 -11.02 8.97
N ILE A 6 15.75 -10.12 9.92
CA ILE A 6 16.35 -8.82 9.64
C ILE A 6 17.85 -9.03 9.50
N GLU A 7 18.41 -8.68 8.33
CA GLU A 7 19.84 -8.59 8.13
C GLU A 7 20.31 -7.14 8.35
N HIS A 8 21.42 -7.02 9.10
CA HIS A 8 22.04 -5.74 9.42
C HIS A 8 23.26 -5.56 8.51
N HIS A 9 23.12 -4.73 7.46
CA HIS A 9 24.23 -4.33 6.60
C HIS A 9 24.89 -3.07 7.18
N GLY A 10 25.71 -3.24 8.23
CA GLY A 10 26.38 -2.13 8.90
C GLY A 10 25.45 -1.29 9.80
N ALA A 11 25.84 -0.05 10.09
CA ALA A 11 25.24 0.75 11.16
C ALA A 11 23.81 1.27 10.88
N SER A 12 23.33 1.25 9.61
CA SER A 12 22.06 1.91 9.24
C SER A 12 21.33 1.34 8.03
N LYS A 13 21.79 0.24 7.42
CA LYS A 13 21.02 -0.48 6.39
C LYS A 13 20.47 -1.77 6.96
N HIS A 14 19.15 -1.87 7.03
CA HIS A 14 18.44 -3.08 7.41
C HIS A 14 17.69 -3.59 6.18
N ASP A 15 17.76 -4.90 5.93
CA ASP A 15 16.98 -5.57 4.89
C ASP A 15 16.33 -6.83 5.47
N LEU A 16 15.33 -7.38 4.77
CA LEU A 16 14.75 -8.67 5.08
C LEU A 16 15.43 -9.76 4.25
N LYS A 17 15.98 -10.74 4.95
CA LYS A 17 16.36 -12.02 4.35
C LYS A 17 15.23 -13.00 4.49
N TRP A 18 14.72 -13.47 3.37
CA TRP A 18 13.68 -14.48 3.32
C TRP A 18 14.27 -15.87 3.53
N ASP A 19 13.57 -16.71 4.29
CA ASP A 19 13.96 -18.10 4.51
C ASP A 19 13.66 -18.98 3.26
N ARG A 20 12.89 -18.47 2.30
CA ARG A 20 12.46 -19.13 1.06
C ARG A 20 12.41 -18.12 -0.08
N ASP A 21 12.36 -18.62 -1.32
CA ASP A 21 12.08 -17.77 -2.48
C ASP A 21 10.70 -17.10 -2.34
N LEU A 22 10.58 -15.83 -2.72
CA LEU A 22 9.32 -15.09 -2.75
C LEU A 22 8.28 -15.73 -3.69
N GLU A 23 8.73 -16.53 -4.66
CA GLU A 23 7.85 -17.35 -5.46
C GLU A 23 7.20 -18.50 -4.67
N GLU A 24 7.85 -19.00 -3.61
CA GLU A 24 7.38 -20.15 -2.84
C GLU A 24 6.62 -19.76 -1.56
N VAL A 25 6.63 -18.48 -1.19
CA VAL A 25 5.91 -18.02 0.01
C VAL A 25 4.41 -17.97 -0.20
N ASP A 26 3.67 -18.22 0.88
CA ASP A 26 2.22 -18.17 0.91
C ASP A 26 1.72 -16.71 1.01
N TYR A 27 1.38 -16.13 -0.14
CA TYR A 27 0.82 -14.78 -0.21
C TYR A 27 -0.53 -14.67 0.50
N ALA A 28 -1.34 -15.74 0.50
CA ALA A 28 -2.69 -15.70 1.08
C ALA A 28 -2.63 -15.47 2.59
N THR A 29 -1.59 -15.97 3.25
CA THR A 29 -1.29 -15.68 4.66
C THR A 29 -0.51 -14.38 4.82
N LEU A 30 0.55 -14.18 4.03
CA LEU A 30 1.52 -13.12 4.31
C LEU A 30 1.08 -11.73 3.89
N LEU A 31 0.53 -11.58 2.68
CA LEU A 31 0.22 -10.26 2.14
C LEU A 31 -0.87 -9.55 2.96
N PRO A 32 -1.99 -10.21 3.34
CA PRO A 32 -2.96 -9.62 4.28
C PRO A 32 -2.37 -9.29 5.65
N ALA A 33 -1.57 -10.19 6.22
CA ALA A 33 -0.94 -9.96 7.52
C ALA A 33 0.01 -8.74 7.49
N CYS A 34 0.78 -8.58 6.42
CA CYS A 34 1.62 -7.41 6.23
C CYS A 34 0.79 -6.14 6.03
N ALA A 35 -0.33 -6.21 5.30
CA ALA A 35 -1.26 -5.10 5.13
C ALA A 35 -1.87 -4.62 6.46
N GLU A 36 -2.25 -5.55 7.34
CA GLU A 36 -2.68 -5.24 8.70
C GLU A 36 -1.53 -4.63 9.53
N GLY A 37 -0.32 -5.16 9.36
CA GLY A 37 0.89 -4.70 10.04
C GLY A 37 1.40 -3.32 9.62
N ILE A 38 0.86 -2.71 8.55
CA ILE A 38 1.23 -1.33 8.14
C ILE A 38 1.01 -0.32 9.28
N ARG A 39 0.02 -0.57 10.14
CA ARG A 39 -0.29 0.27 11.32
C ARG A 39 0.69 0.11 12.48
N GLU A 40 1.56 -0.90 12.44
CA GLU A 40 2.56 -1.07 13.49
C GLU A 40 3.52 0.13 13.50
N VAL A 41 3.87 0.58 14.72
CA VAL A 41 4.75 1.73 14.95
C VAL A 41 6.05 1.35 15.66
N GLN A 42 6.09 0.17 16.28
CA GLN A 42 7.25 -0.29 17.04
C GLN A 42 8.21 -1.09 16.16
N HIS A 43 9.50 -0.85 16.34
CA HIS A 43 10.55 -1.69 15.76
C HIS A 43 10.70 -2.99 16.58
N PRO A 44 10.86 -4.16 15.95
CA PRO A 44 11.04 -4.39 14.51
C PRO A 44 9.75 -4.58 13.68
N GLN A 45 8.58 -4.70 14.31
CA GLN A 45 7.34 -5.13 13.64
C GLN A 45 6.94 -4.18 12.51
N ALA A 46 7.05 -2.87 12.73
CA ALA A 46 6.78 -1.86 11.70
C ALA A 46 7.71 -2.02 10.48
N PHE A 47 8.99 -2.28 10.71
CA PHE A 47 9.96 -2.51 9.64
C PHE A 47 9.64 -3.81 8.89
N ILE A 48 9.46 -4.92 9.60
CA ILE A 48 9.17 -6.22 9.00
C ILE A 48 7.90 -6.14 8.15
N ALA A 49 6.80 -5.61 8.69
CA ALA A 49 5.52 -5.58 7.97
C ALA A 49 5.61 -4.73 6.69
N ARG A 50 6.22 -3.54 6.76
CA ARG A 50 6.29 -2.61 5.63
C ARG A 50 7.27 -3.11 4.55
N THR A 51 8.44 -3.58 4.95
CA THR A 51 9.45 -4.11 4.02
C THR A 51 8.96 -5.41 3.37
N ALA A 52 8.32 -6.30 4.14
CA ALA A 52 7.77 -7.53 3.58
C ALA A 52 6.63 -7.24 2.59
N PHE A 53 5.72 -6.32 2.92
CA PHE A 53 4.65 -5.90 2.02
C PHE A 53 5.21 -5.38 0.69
N GLN A 54 6.25 -4.52 0.75
CA GLN A 54 6.93 -3.99 -0.43
C GLN A 54 7.55 -5.11 -1.27
N GLN A 55 8.41 -5.94 -0.69
CA GLN A 55 9.14 -6.99 -1.41
C GLN A 55 8.20 -8.04 -2.02
N LEU A 56 7.12 -8.40 -1.31
CA LEU A 56 6.07 -9.27 -1.86
C LEU A 56 5.41 -8.67 -3.11
N LEU A 57 5.21 -7.35 -3.15
CA LEU A 57 4.54 -6.68 -4.28
C LEU A 57 5.48 -6.32 -5.43
N GLU A 58 6.78 -6.21 -5.19
CA GLU A 58 7.81 -5.95 -6.21
C GLU A 58 8.23 -7.22 -6.98
N HIS A 59 7.91 -8.41 -6.46
CA HIS A 59 8.19 -9.66 -7.15
C HIS A 59 7.45 -9.76 -8.51
N GLU A 60 8.09 -10.31 -9.54
CA GLU A 60 7.58 -10.35 -10.92
C GLU A 60 6.15 -10.95 -11.04
N ARG A 61 5.87 -11.98 -10.24
CA ARG A 61 4.56 -12.68 -10.21
C ARG A 61 3.58 -12.13 -9.17
N ALA A 62 3.90 -11.04 -8.49
CA ALA A 62 3.10 -10.51 -7.38
C ALA A 62 1.67 -10.17 -7.80
N GLY A 63 1.48 -9.56 -8.98
CA GLY A 63 0.16 -9.17 -9.45
C GLY A 63 -0.84 -10.33 -9.54
N ALA A 64 -0.41 -11.49 -10.06
CA ALA A 64 -1.26 -12.67 -10.16
C ALA A 64 -1.65 -13.23 -8.77
N LYS A 65 -0.71 -13.20 -7.81
CA LYS A 65 -0.93 -13.69 -6.44
C LYS A 65 -1.70 -12.70 -5.56
N ALA A 66 -1.56 -11.40 -5.78
CA ALA A 66 -2.16 -10.34 -4.98
C ALA A 66 -3.63 -10.07 -5.36
N LYS A 67 -3.98 -10.18 -6.65
CA LYS A 67 -5.35 -9.97 -7.16
C LYS A 67 -6.44 -10.75 -6.38
N PRO A 68 -6.32 -12.06 -6.11
CA PRO A 68 -7.33 -12.79 -5.33
C PRO A 68 -7.42 -12.35 -3.85
N LEU A 69 -6.46 -11.55 -3.37
CA LEU A 69 -6.34 -11.13 -1.97
C LEU A 69 -6.71 -9.65 -1.75
N LEU A 70 -7.25 -8.98 -2.78
CA LEU A 70 -7.54 -7.55 -2.71
C LEU A 70 -8.52 -7.18 -1.59
N VAL A 71 -9.52 -8.00 -1.30
CA VAL A 71 -10.47 -7.73 -0.20
C VAL A 71 -9.75 -7.66 1.16
N PRO A 72 -9.07 -8.71 1.64
CA PRO A 72 -8.40 -8.65 2.94
C PRO A 72 -7.25 -7.62 2.98
N VAL A 73 -6.48 -7.46 1.90
CA VAL A 73 -5.41 -6.44 1.84
C VAL A 73 -5.97 -5.02 1.95
N THR A 74 -7.02 -4.69 1.19
CA THR A 74 -7.63 -3.36 1.24
C THR A 74 -8.34 -3.10 2.57
N ASN A 75 -8.78 -4.14 3.30
CA ASN A 75 -9.26 -4.00 4.68
C ASN A 75 -8.15 -3.56 5.63
N GLY A 76 -6.97 -4.19 5.55
CA GLY A 76 -5.79 -3.79 6.33
C GLY A 76 -5.40 -2.33 6.07
N LEU A 77 -5.35 -1.93 4.80
CA LEU A 77 -5.05 -0.53 4.44
C LEU A 77 -6.12 0.46 4.92
N ARG A 78 -7.42 0.11 4.85
CA ARG A 78 -8.49 0.96 5.40
C ARG A 78 -8.35 1.15 6.91
N ALA A 79 -7.94 0.11 7.63
CA ALA A 79 -7.66 0.21 9.06
C ALA A 79 -6.47 1.14 9.31
N ALA A 80 -5.37 1.00 8.56
CA ALA A 80 -4.20 1.87 8.68
C ALA A 80 -4.52 3.34 8.37
N PHE A 81 -5.33 3.64 7.34
CA PHE A 81 -5.78 5.01 7.06
C PHE A 81 -6.66 5.63 8.15
N SER A 82 -7.28 4.80 8.99
CA SER A 82 -8.13 5.23 10.10
C SER A 82 -7.37 5.29 11.43
N ASP A 83 -6.07 4.99 11.43
CA ASP A 83 -5.25 5.02 12.62
C ASP A 83 -5.06 6.46 13.14
N LYS A 84 -4.88 6.59 14.47
CA LYS A 84 -4.69 7.88 15.14
C LYS A 84 -3.23 8.33 15.09
N ASP A 85 -2.29 7.39 14.95
CA ASP A 85 -0.87 7.70 14.84
C ASP A 85 -0.57 8.36 13.50
N LYS A 86 0.06 9.53 13.55
CA LYS A 86 0.35 10.35 12.36
C LYS A 86 1.39 9.72 11.44
N GLY A 87 2.25 8.84 11.96
CA GLY A 87 3.27 8.11 11.21
C GLY A 87 2.71 6.93 10.42
N VAL A 88 1.51 6.46 10.74
CA VAL A 88 0.86 5.36 10.01
C VAL A 88 0.31 5.82 8.67
N PHE A 89 -0.21 7.04 8.58
CA PHE A 89 -0.85 7.53 7.35
C PHE A 89 0.10 7.58 6.14
N PRO A 90 1.33 8.13 6.23
CA PRO A 90 2.31 8.07 5.15
C PRO A 90 2.68 6.63 4.76
N ALA A 91 2.81 5.73 5.73
CA ALA A 91 3.08 4.32 5.47
C ALA A 91 1.94 3.64 4.70
N ALA A 92 0.69 3.96 5.05
CA ALA A 92 -0.49 3.49 4.34
C ALA A 92 -0.59 4.03 2.90
N LEU A 93 -0.20 5.29 2.66
CA LEU A 93 -0.10 5.82 1.30
C LEU A 93 0.96 5.08 0.46
N ALA A 94 2.13 4.82 1.04
CA ALA A 94 3.18 4.06 0.36
C ALA A 94 2.73 2.64 0.01
N ALA A 95 2.09 1.94 0.95
CA ALA A 95 1.53 0.61 0.71
C ALA A 95 0.42 0.62 -0.35
N LEU A 96 -0.44 1.65 -0.38
CA LEU A 96 -1.46 1.79 -1.42
C LEU A 96 -0.85 1.98 -2.81
N ARG A 97 0.22 2.78 -2.93
CA ARG A 97 0.97 2.97 -4.19
C ARG A 97 1.60 1.66 -4.66
N GLN A 98 2.25 0.93 -3.76
CA GLN A 98 2.84 -0.39 -4.05
C GLN A 98 1.76 -1.38 -4.54
N LEU A 99 0.61 -1.44 -3.87
CA LEU A 99 -0.50 -2.29 -4.28
C LEU A 99 -1.04 -1.90 -5.66
N SER A 100 -1.22 -0.60 -5.90
CA SER A 100 -1.65 -0.05 -7.20
C SER A 100 -0.72 -0.50 -8.33
N THR A 101 0.60 -0.37 -8.14
CA THR A 101 1.59 -0.80 -9.14
C THR A 101 1.50 -2.30 -9.42
N ALA A 102 1.34 -3.12 -8.39
CA ALA A 102 1.32 -4.57 -8.54
C ALA A 102 0.04 -5.10 -9.22
N VAL A 103 -1.13 -4.49 -8.95
CA VAL A 103 -2.42 -5.04 -9.41
C VAL A 103 -3.14 -4.21 -10.47
N GLY A 104 -2.72 -2.96 -10.69
CA GLY A 104 -3.26 -2.06 -11.70
C GLY A 104 -4.78 -1.87 -11.59
N PRO A 105 -5.53 -1.97 -12.71
CA PRO A 105 -6.97 -1.74 -12.74
C PRO A 105 -7.79 -2.69 -11.85
N ALA A 106 -7.23 -3.83 -11.44
CA ALA A 106 -7.91 -4.75 -10.52
C ALA A 106 -8.22 -4.08 -9.16
N LEU A 107 -7.51 -3.01 -8.79
CA LEU A 107 -7.78 -2.24 -7.57
C LEU A 107 -9.04 -1.36 -7.67
N ASN A 108 -9.50 -1.01 -8.87
CA ASN A 108 -10.58 -0.04 -9.11
C ASN A 108 -11.86 -0.29 -8.26
N PRO A 109 -12.37 -1.53 -8.13
CA PRO A 109 -13.56 -1.81 -7.33
C PRO A 109 -13.42 -1.47 -5.84
N HIS A 110 -12.18 -1.39 -5.33
CA HIS A 110 -11.87 -1.16 -3.93
C HIS A 110 -11.56 0.31 -3.62
N LEU A 111 -11.28 1.14 -4.63
CA LEU A 111 -10.86 2.54 -4.45
C LEU A 111 -11.88 3.37 -3.68
N LYS A 112 -13.18 3.16 -3.92
CA LYS A 112 -14.25 3.92 -3.24
C LYS A 112 -14.13 3.89 -1.72
N GLY A 113 -13.73 2.74 -1.16
CA GLY A 113 -13.56 2.55 0.28
C GLY A 113 -12.27 3.14 0.84
N LEU A 114 -11.20 3.20 0.03
CA LEU A 114 -9.90 3.75 0.41
C LEU A 114 -9.89 5.28 0.31
N LEU A 115 -10.38 5.83 -0.80
CA LEU A 115 -10.32 7.26 -1.11
C LEU A 115 -11.12 8.13 -0.14
N GLY A 116 -12.14 7.58 0.53
CA GLY A 116 -12.91 8.33 1.53
C GLY A 116 -12.08 8.84 2.72
N GLN A 117 -10.95 8.18 3.04
CA GLN A 117 -10.02 8.65 4.06
C GLN A 117 -9.01 9.65 3.48
N LEU A 118 -8.52 9.42 2.26
CA LEU A 118 -7.56 10.29 1.57
C LEU A 118 -8.15 11.68 1.29
N ALA A 119 -9.41 11.74 0.85
CA ALA A 119 -10.09 13.01 0.55
C ALA A 119 -10.09 13.99 1.73
N ARG A 120 -10.27 13.47 2.96
CA ARG A 120 -10.23 14.28 4.20
C ARG A 120 -8.83 14.81 4.50
N LYS A 121 -7.80 14.06 4.12
CA LYS A 121 -6.39 14.38 4.39
C LYS A 121 -5.75 15.24 3.31
N ALA A 122 -6.33 15.31 2.10
CA ALA A 122 -5.91 16.21 1.04
C ALA A 122 -5.95 17.71 1.44
N LEU A 123 -6.74 18.05 2.46
CA LEU A 123 -6.82 19.41 3.00
C LEU A 123 -5.66 19.76 3.96
N ASP A 124 -5.01 18.77 4.57
CA ASP A 124 -3.83 18.99 5.41
C ASP A 124 -2.64 19.33 4.50
N ALA A 125 -2.14 20.56 4.60
CA ALA A 125 -1.07 21.07 3.75
C ALA A 125 0.20 20.21 3.80
N ARG A 126 0.45 19.47 4.89
CA ARG A 126 1.62 18.60 5.04
C ARG A 126 1.48 17.26 4.33
N LEU A 127 0.25 16.81 4.09
CA LEU A 127 -0.05 15.53 3.46
C LEU A 127 -0.56 15.69 2.04
N ARG A 128 -0.88 16.92 1.63
CA ARG A 128 -1.48 17.23 0.33
C ARG A 128 -0.65 16.69 -0.83
N ASP A 129 0.65 16.90 -0.81
CA ASP A 129 1.52 16.49 -1.92
C ASP A 129 1.61 14.97 -2.01
N ASP A 130 1.79 14.28 -0.88
CA ASP A 130 1.80 12.82 -0.82
C ASP A 130 0.46 12.20 -1.23
N VAL A 131 -0.66 12.80 -0.80
CA VAL A 131 -1.99 12.37 -1.21
C VAL A 131 -2.16 12.58 -2.71
N THR A 132 -1.75 13.73 -3.24
CA THR A 132 -1.86 14.05 -4.67
C THR A 132 -1.04 13.08 -5.51
N ALA A 133 0.22 12.83 -5.15
CA ALA A 133 1.07 11.84 -5.81
C ALA A 133 0.46 10.43 -5.78
N THR A 134 -0.20 10.08 -4.66
CA THR A 134 -0.91 8.79 -4.56
C THR A 134 -2.11 8.73 -5.50
N LEU A 135 -2.91 9.80 -5.59
CA LEU A 135 -4.05 9.85 -6.51
C LEU A 135 -3.61 9.77 -7.98
N GLN A 136 -2.51 10.43 -8.34
CA GLN A 136 -1.92 10.37 -9.67
C GLN A 136 -1.51 8.94 -10.05
N GLN A 137 -0.75 8.27 -9.18
CA GLN A 137 -0.34 6.88 -9.44
C GLN A 137 -1.53 5.91 -9.48
N LEU A 138 -2.61 6.17 -8.72
CA LEU A 138 -3.85 5.40 -8.82
C LEU A 138 -4.54 5.59 -10.18
N GLU A 139 -4.56 6.82 -10.69
CA GLU A 139 -5.08 7.12 -12.03
C GLU A 139 -4.22 6.49 -13.13
N GLU A 140 -2.89 6.65 -13.07
CA GLU A 140 -1.96 6.10 -14.06
C GLU A 140 -2.09 4.57 -14.19
N ASN A 141 -2.19 3.87 -13.06
CA ASN A 141 -2.30 2.41 -13.04
C ASN A 141 -3.72 1.89 -13.29
N GLY A 142 -4.74 2.66 -12.91
CA GLY A 142 -6.15 2.23 -12.93
C GLY A 142 -6.97 2.77 -14.11
N GLY A 143 -6.44 3.75 -14.84
CA GLY A 143 -7.04 4.33 -16.04
C GLY A 143 -8.30 5.16 -15.78
N PRO A 144 -9.15 5.34 -16.82
CA PRO A 144 -10.34 6.19 -16.76
C PRO A 144 -11.34 5.81 -15.66
N GLU A 145 -11.45 4.53 -15.33
CA GLU A 145 -12.31 4.06 -14.23
C GLU A 145 -11.80 4.52 -12.87
N ALA A 146 -10.49 4.45 -12.62
CA ALA A 146 -9.89 4.99 -11.41
C ALA A 146 -10.09 6.51 -11.34
N PHE A 147 -9.87 7.23 -12.44
CA PHE A 147 -10.12 8.67 -12.51
C PHE A 147 -11.56 9.03 -12.15
N ALA A 148 -12.56 8.31 -12.70
CA ALA A 148 -13.96 8.55 -12.39
C ALA A 148 -14.26 8.39 -10.88
N VAL A 149 -13.69 7.37 -10.24
CA VAL A 149 -13.85 7.14 -8.79
C VAL A 149 -13.10 8.21 -7.98
N ILE A 150 -11.90 8.60 -8.39
CA ILE A 150 -11.11 9.66 -7.76
C ILE A 150 -11.87 10.98 -7.82
N LYS A 151 -12.33 11.39 -9.01
CA LYS A 151 -13.05 12.65 -9.21
C LYS A 151 -14.36 12.72 -8.41
N SER A 152 -15.05 11.58 -8.26
CA SER A 152 -16.23 11.46 -7.41
C SER A 152 -15.95 11.71 -5.92
N LYS A 153 -14.76 11.36 -5.43
CA LYS A 153 -14.38 11.48 -4.01
C LYS A 153 -13.55 12.71 -3.68
N VAL A 154 -12.78 13.21 -4.64
CA VAL A 154 -11.91 14.38 -4.54
C VAL A 154 -12.22 15.30 -5.73
N PRO A 155 -13.30 16.09 -5.68
CA PRO A 155 -13.72 16.92 -6.82
C PRO A 155 -12.66 17.94 -7.27
N THR A 156 -11.79 18.36 -6.35
CA THR A 156 -10.68 19.30 -6.60
C THR A 156 -9.50 18.66 -7.31
N TYR A 157 -9.43 17.32 -7.39
CA TYR A 157 -8.37 16.64 -8.13
C TYR A 157 -8.49 16.92 -9.63
N THR A 158 -7.35 17.24 -10.26
CA THR A 158 -7.21 17.44 -11.70
C THR A 158 -6.22 16.42 -12.23
N THR A 159 -6.56 15.79 -13.35
CA THR A 159 -5.66 14.84 -14.01
C THR A 159 -4.35 15.53 -14.43
N VAL A 160 -3.26 14.78 -14.39
CA VAL A 160 -1.96 15.18 -14.95
C VAL A 160 -1.59 14.38 -16.20
N CYS A 161 -2.40 13.38 -16.56
CA CYS A 161 -2.27 12.65 -17.82
C CYS A 161 -2.85 13.53 -18.93
N LEU A 162 -1.98 14.14 -19.73
CA LEU A 162 -2.32 14.88 -20.94
C LEU A 162 -2.42 13.95 -22.15
#